data_AF-A0AA39RCY8-F1
#
_entry.id   AF-A0AA39RCY8-F1
#
_cell.length_a   1.000
_cell.length_b   1.000
_cell.length_c   1.000
_cell.angle_alpha   90.00
_cell.angle_beta   90.00
_cell.angle_gamma   90.00
#
_symmetry.space_group_name_H-M   'P 1'
#
loop_
_entity.id
_entity.type
_entity.pdbx_description
1 polymer ?
#
loop_
_entity_poly.entity_id
_entity_poly.type
_entity_poly.pdbx_seq_one_letter_code
_entity_poly.pdbx_strand_id
1 'polypeptide(L)'
;MMAANGEKHKISCAIDHIIEAEMKGEISEENVLYIVENINVAAIETTLWSMEWAIAELVNHPQVQHKIRQEITNVLKGNPITESNLQELPYLQATLKETLRLHTPIPLLVPHMNLQEAKLGGFTIPKESKVVVNAWWLANNPKWWKNPQEFRPERFLEEECSTEAVAGGKVDFRYVPFGVGRRSCPGIILALPILGVVIGKLVSNFEMTTPPGMEKIDVSGKEGQFSLHIANHSTVVFNPILA
;
A
#
# COMPACT_ATOMS: atom_id res chain seq x y z
N MET A 1 -6.53 -19.93 26.96
CA MET A 1 -6.37 -18.94 28.05
C MET A 1 -7.74 -18.47 28.49
N MET A 2 -8.27 -18.97 29.61
CA MET A 2 -9.54 -18.48 30.16
C MET A 2 -9.28 -17.25 31.01
N ALA A 3 -10.08 -16.20 30.85
CA ALA A 3 -10.15 -15.12 31.83
C ALA A 3 -10.50 -15.75 33.18
N ALA A 4 -9.60 -15.64 34.15
CA ALA A 4 -9.69 -16.30 35.45
C ALA A 4 -10.84 -15.78 36.34
N ASN A 5 -11.63 -14.82 35.87
CA ASN A 5 -12.73 -14.21 36.61
C ASN A 5 -13.97 -14.29 35.73
N GLY A 6 -15.11 -14.73 36.28
CA GLY A 6 -16.40 -14.96 35.61
C GLY A 6 -17.07 -13.72 34.97
N GLU A 7 -16.29 -12.78 34.45
CA GLU A 7 -16.74 -11.78 33.50
C GLU A 7 -16.94 -12.45 32.13
N LYS A 8 -18.09 -12.19 31.49
CA LYS A 8 -18.32 -12.59 30.10
C LYS A 8 -17.17 -12.04 29.25
N HIS A 9 -16.53 -12.88 28.44
CA HIS A 9 -15.45 -12.47 27.53
C HIS A 9 -15.90 -11.23 26.73
N LYS A 10 -15.36 -10.06 27.08
CA LYS A 10 -15.72 -8.80 26.45
C LYS A 10 -14.83 -8.60 25.25
N ILE A 11 -15.42 -8.61 24.06
CA ILE A 11 -14.71 -8.38 22.82
C ILE A 11 -14.27 -6.91 22.76
N SER A 12 -12.96 -6.69 22.64
CA SER A 12 -12.34 -5.36 22.67
C SER A 12 -11.37 -5.11 21.52
N CYS A 13 -10.87 -6.18 20.89
CA CYS A 13 -9.94 -6.11 19.77
C CYS A 13 -10.16 -7.27 18.77
N ALA A 14 -9.43 -7.24 17.66
CA ALA A 14 -9.60 -8.22 16.58
C ALA A 14 -9.30 -9.67 17.04
N ILE A 15 -8.31 -9.89 17.90
CA ILE A 15 -7.97 -11.24 18.37
C ILE A 15 -9.06 -11.83 19.29
N ASP A 16 -9.80 -11.00 20.03
CA ASP A 16 -10.92 -11.47 20.86
C ASP A 16 -12.02 -12.09 19.99
N HIS A 17 -12.32 -11.50 18.82
CA HIS A 17 -13.27 -12.10 17.87
C HIS A 17 -12.79 -13.46 17.34
N ILE A 18 -11.48 -13.59 17.10
CA ILE A 18 -10.89 -14.84 16.58
C ILE A 18 -10.92 -15.93 17.67
N ILE A 19 -10.58 -15.59 18.91
CA ILE A 19 -10.67 -16.49 20.07
C ILE A 19 -12.14 -16.87 20.34
N GLU A 20 -13.08 -15.95 20.17
CA GLU A 20 -14.50 -16.27 20.32
C GLU A 20 -14.96 -17.32 19.27
N ALA A 21 -14.48 -17.23 18.03
CA ALA A 21 -14.75 -18.22 17.00
C ALA A 21 -14.15 -19.60 17.33
N GLU A 22 -12.95 -19.63 17.92
CA GLU A 22 -12.35 -20.85 18.47
C GLU A 22 -13.23 -21.43 19.59
N MET A 23 -13.67 -20.61 20.54
CA MET A 23 -14.54 -21.03 21.64
C MET A 23 -15.89 -21.59 21.17
N LYS A 24 -16.41 -21.10 20.03
CA LYS A 24 -17.62 -21.59 19.38
C LYS A 24 -17.39 -22.87 18.56
N GLY A 25 -16.14 -23.32 18.42
CA GLY A 25 -15.77 -24.49 17.63
C GLY A 25 -15.79 -24.26 16.12
N GLU A 26 -15.76 -23.00 15.67
CA GLU A 26 -15.76 -22.65 14.24
C GLU A 26 -14.37 -22.83 13.61
N ILE A 27 -13.30 -22.66 14.40
CA ILE A 27 -11.89 -22.80 14.00
C ILE A 27 -11.07 -23.49 15.10
N SER A 28 -9.87 -23.98 14.77
CA SER A 28 -8.94 -24.54 15.75
C SER A 28 -8.04 -23.47 16.40
N GLU A 29 -7.43 -23.80 17.54
CA GLU A 29 -6.36 -23.00 18.16
C GLU A 29 -5.22 -22.71 17.18
N GLU A 30 -4.87 -23.68 16.36
CA GLU A 30 -3.84 -23.54 15.32
C GLU A 30 -4.23 -22.47 14.29
N ASN A 31 -5.51 -22.39 13.90
CA ASN A 31 -5.99 -21.35 13.00
C ASN A 31 -5.91 -19.95 13.63
N VAL A 32 -6.13 -19.82 14.95
CA VAL A 32 -5.94 -18.55 15.66
C VAL A 32 -4.49 -18.08 15.50
N LEU A 33 -3.52 -18.97 15.72
CA LEU A 33 -2.09 -18.66 15.57
C LEU A 33 -1.72 -18.33 14.12
N TYR A 34 -2.24 -19.08 13.14
CA TYR A 34 -1.99 -18.80 11.72
C TYR A 34 -2.53 -17.45 11.29
N ILE A 35 -3.68 -17.01 11.81
CA ILE A 35 -4.21 -15.67 11.51
C ILE A 35 -3.23 -14.60 12.02
N VAL A 36 -2.71 -14.74 13.22
CA VAL A 36 -1.72 -13.80 13.79
C VAL A 36 -0.44 -13.81 12.96
N GLU A 37 0.10 -14.97 12.63
CA GLU A 37 1.29 -15.09 11.77
C GLU A 37 1.07 -14.42 10.40
N ASN A 38 -0.07 -14.71 9.75
CA ASN A 38 -0.43 -14.16 8.45
C ASN A 38 -0.53 -12.64 8.49
N ILE A 39 -1.14 -12.05 9.52
CA ILE A 39 -1.22 -10.60 9.67
C ILE A 39 0.19 -9.98 9.81
N ASN A 40 1.07 -10.58 10.62
CA ASN A 40 2.42 -10.06 10.82
C ASN A 40 3.22 -9.98 9.51
N VAL A 41 3.21 -11.07 8.72
CA VAL A 41 3.99 -11.11 7.46
C VAL A 41 3.32 -10.34 6.32
N ALA A 42 1.99 -10.20 6.33
CA ALA A 42 1.26 -9.59 5.21
C ALA A 42 1.01 -8.09 5.37
N ALA A 43 0.99 -7.54 6.59
CA ALA A 43 0.54 -6.17 6.83
C ALA A 43 1.65 -5.18 7.20
N ILE A 44 2.72 -5.62 7.87
CA ILE A 44 3.72 -4.72 8.46
C ILE A 44 4.71 -4.23 7.41
N GLU A 45 5.58 -5.13 6.93
CA GLU A 45 6.65 -4.79 6.00
C GLU A 45 6.12 -4.30 4.65
N THR A 46 5.00 -4.85 4.18
CA THR A 46 4.37 -4.48 2.90
C THR A 46 3.93 -3.01 2.89
N THR A 47 3.36 -2.53 3.99
CA THR A 47 3.00 -1.11 4.16
C THR A 47 4.25 -0.26 4.38
N LEU A 48 5.24 -0.75 5.13
CA LEU A 48 6.50 -0.05 5.36
C LEU A 48 7.27 0.22 4.06
N TRP A 49 7.39 -0.75 3.16
CA TRP A 49 8.03 -0.54 1.85
C TRP A 49 7.32 0.54 1.03
N SER A 50 5.98 0.57 1.08
CA SER A 50 5.20 1.63 0.42
C SER A 50 5.50 3.01 1.02
N MET A 51 5.62 3.09 2.36
CA MET A 51 6.01 4.34 3.04
C MET A 51 7.41 4.77 2.64
N GLU A 52 8.36 3.85 2.63
CA GLU A 52 9.75 4.13 2.29
C GLU A 52 9.89 4.65 0.86
N TRP A 53 9.22 4.00 -0.10
CA TRP A 53 9.15 4.46 -1.48
C TRP A 53 8.54 5.86 -1.59
N ALA A 54 7.42 6.13 -0.89
CA ALA A 54 6.81 7.46 -0.89
C ALA A 54 7.76 8.52 -0.34
N ILE A 55 8.44 8.24 0.78
CA ILE A 55 9.40 9.18 1.40
C ILE A 55 10.57 9.45 0.45
N ALA A 56 11.18 8.40 -0.13
CA ALA A 56 12.29 8.55 -1.05
C ALA A 56 11.91 9.38 -2.28
N GLU A 57 10.73 9.13 -2.85
CA GLU A 57 10.24 9.90 -4.00
C GLU A 57 9.92 11.35 -3.64
N LEU A 58 9.36 11.62 -2.46
CA LEU A 58 9.10 12.99 -1.99
C LEU A 58 10.37 13.79 -1.72
N VAL A 59 11.45 13.13 -1.28
CA VAL A 59 12.78 13.76 -1.15
C VAL A 59 13.34 14.10 -2.54
N ASN A 60 13.21 13.19 -3.51
CA ASN A 60 13.70 13.39 -4.87
C ASN A 60 12.82 14.35 -5.70
N HIS A 61 11.59 14.62 -5.26
CA HIS A 61 10.64 15.51 -5.91
C HIS A 61 10.12 16.59 -4.95
N PRO A 62 10.94 17.56 -4.53
CA PRO A 62 10.55 18.60 -3.56
C PRO A 62 9.30 19.39 -3.98
N GLN A 63 9.06 19.55 -5.28
CA GLN A 63 7.84 20.17 -5.82
C GLN A 63 6.57 19.39 -5.48
N VAL A 64 6.62 18.05 -5.46
CA VAL A 64 5.48 17.22 -5.04
C VAL A 64 5.25 17.38 -3.54
N GLN A 65 6.34 17.35 -2.76
CA GLN A 65 6.30 17.61 -1.32
C GLN A 65 5.65 18.96 -0.99
N HIS A 66 6.04 20.01 -1.73
CA HIS A 66 5.48 21.35 -1.60
C HIS A 66 4.00 21.41 -1.97
N LYS A 67 3.57 20.76 -3.06
CA LYS A 67 2.15 20.71 -3.46
C LYS A 67 1.27 20.00 -2.44
N ILE A 68 1.73 18.88 -1.88
CA ILE A 68 1.02 18.19 -0.78
C ILE A 68 0.90 19.13 0.43
N ARG A 69 1.98 19.82 0.79
CA ARG A 69 1.97 20.76 1.92
C ARG A 69 0.98 21.91 1.69
N GLN A 70 0.99 22.51 0.50
CA GLN A 70 0.04 23.55 0.12
C GLN A 70 -1.40 23.05 0.16
N GLU A 71 -1.67 21.86 -0.37
CA GLU A 71 -2.99 21.23 -0.30
C GLU A 71 -3.46 21.10 1.16
N ILE A 72 -2.63 20.52 2.02
CA ILE A 72 -2.95 20.34 3.44
C ILE A 72 -3.22 21.69 4.12
N THR A 73 -2.37 22.69 3.90
CA THR A 73 -2.55 24.03 4.48
C THR A 73 -3.87 24.67 4.03
N ASN A 74 -4.19 24.56 2.74
CA ASN A 74 -5.37 25.21 2.16
C ASN A 74 -6.69 24.52 2.54
N VAL A 75 -6.69 23.18 2.55
CA VAL A 75 -7.88 22.36 2.82
C VAL A 75 -8.13 22.26 4.33
N LEU A 76 -7.11 21.88 5.11
CA LEU A 76 -7.29 21.63 6.55
C LEU A 76 -7.18 22.89 7.40
N LYS A 77 -6.57 23.97 6.91
CA LYS A 77 -6.51 25.30 7.58
C LYS A 77 -6.03 25.22 9.02
N GLY A 78 -4.99 24.42 9.27
CA GLY A 78 -4.40 24.19 10.60
C GLY A 78 -5.03 23.06 11.41
N ASN A 79 -6.11 22.43 10.93
CA ASN A 79 -6.61 21.20 11.55
C ASN A 79 -5.64 20.03 11.33
N PRO A 80 -5.54 19.09 12.28
CA PRO A 80 -4.68 17.92 12.15
C PRO A 80 -5.18 16.98 11.05
N ILE A 81 -4.24 16.27 10.43
CA ILE A 81 -4.55 15.18 9.50
C ILE A 81 -5.10 14.00 10.30
N THR A 82 -6.27 13.53 9.90
CA THR A 82 -6.97 12.36 10.44
C THR A 82 -7.42 11.47 9.30
N GLU A 83 -7.74 10.21 9.58
CA GLU A 83 -8.32 9.33 8.56
C GLU A 83 -9.56 9.96 7.89
N SER A 84 -10.44 10.57 8.68
CA SER A 84 -11.71 11.11 8.23
C SER A 84 -11.60 12.25 7.21
N ASN A 85 -10.50 13.00 7.21
CA ASN A 85 -10.27 14.12 6.29
C ASN A 85 -9.33 13.78 5.12
N LEU A 86 -8.80 12.55 5.03
CA LEU A 86 -7.91 12.16 3.93
C LEU A 86 -8.57 12.25 2.54
N GLN A 87 -9.89 12.07 2.47
CA GLN A 87 -10.67 12.20 1.23
C GLN A 87 -10.69 13.62 0.66
N GLU A 88 -10.37 14.62 1.48
CA GLU A 88 -10.31 16.02 1.08
C GLU A 88 -8.93 16.40 0.50
N LEU A 89 -7.97 15.46 0.48
CA LEU A 89 -6.58 15.66 0.05
C LEU A 89 -6.25 14.86 -1.23
N PRO A 90 -6.86 15.20 -2.39
CA PRO A 90 -6.73 14.43 -3.62
C PRO A 90 -5.29 14.34 -4.16
N TYR A 91 -4.45 15.35 -3.98
CA TYR A 91 -3.06 15.35 -4.43
C TYR A 91 -2.18 14.44 -3.57
N LEU A 92 -2.40 14.41 -2.24
CA LEU A 92 -1.81 13.39 -1.37
C LEU A 92 -2.23 11.98 -1.82
N GLN A 93 -3.52 11.74 -2.07
CA GLN A 93 -4.00 10.45 -2.54
C GLN A 93 -3.41 10.06 -3.90
N ALA A 94 -3.34 10.99 -4.84
CA ALA A 94 -2.72 10.80 -6.14
C ALA A 94 -1.23 10.44 -6.00
N THR A 95 -0.53 11.06 -5.05
CA THR A 95 0.88 10.74 -4.75
C THR A 95 1.02 9.30 -4.24
N LEU A 96 0.17 8.86 -3.32
CA LEU A 96 0.20 7.48 -2.82
C LEU A 96 -0.15 6.47 -3.92
N LYS A 97 -1.10 6.80 -4.80
CA LYS A 97 -1.41 5.97 -5.97
C LYS A 97 -0.20 5.88 -6.91
N GLU A 98 0.50 6.98 -7.14
CA GLU A 98 1.71 6.99 -7.96
C GLU A 98 2.85 6.20 -7.34
N THR A 99 3.03 6.26 -6.02
CA THR A 99 3.99 5.42 -5.30
C THR A 99 3.68 3.93 -5.51
N LEU A 100 2.43 3.51 -5.31
CA LEU A 100 2.02 2.11 -5.47
C LEU A 100 2.08 1.64 -6.94
N ARG A 101 1.92 2.56 -7.90
CA ARG A 101 2.04 2.29 -9.34
C ARG A 101 3.50 2.08 -9.75
N LEU A 102 4.36 3.07 -9.47
CA LEU A 102 5.76 3.04 -9.90
C LEU A 102 6.56 1.98 -9.12
N HIS A 103 6.32 1.91 -7.81
CA HIS A 103 7.05 1.07 -6.86
C HIS A 103 6.14 0.03 -6.20
N THR A 104 5.44 -0.76 -7.01
CA THR A 104 4.51 -1.80 -6.52
C THR A 104 5.21 -2.77 -5.57
N PRO A 105 4.98 -2.70 -4.22
CA PRO A 105 5.81 -3.42 -3.27
C PRO A 105 5.69 -4.93 -3.35
N ILE A 106 4.55 -5.44 -3.84
CA ILE A 106 4.29 -6.85 -4.12
C ILE A 106 4.12 -7.00 -5.65
N PRO A 107 5.20 -6.97 -6.44
CA PRO A 107 5.14 -6.74 -7.88
C PRO A 107 4.48 -7.89 -8.66
N LEU A 108 4.50 -9.10 -8.10
CA LEU A 108 3.92 -10.31 -8.70
C LEU A 108 2.62 -10.79 -8.01
N LEU A 109 2.08 -9.98 -7.09
CA LEU A 109 1.01 -10.37 -6.16
C LEU A 109 1.32 -11.69 -5.41
N VAL A 110 0.35 -12.21 -4.67
CA VAL A 110 0.43 -13.56 -4.09
C VAL A 110 0.11 -14.58 -5.18
N PRO A 111 0.85 -15.70 -5.32
CA PRO A 111 0.58 -16.69 -6.35
C PRO A 111 -0.83 -17.29 -6.27
N HIS A 112 -1.50 -17.36 -7.42
CA HIS A 112 -2.74 -18.11 -7.61
C HIS A 112 -2.43 -19.55 -8.03
N MET A 113 -3.41 -20.44 -7.87
CA MET A 113 -3.33 -21.82 -8.33
C MET A 113 -4.70 -22.35 -8.75
N ASN A 114 -4.75 -23.07 -9.87
CA ASN A 114 -5.94 -23.71 -10.39
C ASN A 114 -6.06 -25.16 -9.90
N LEU A 115 -7.15 -25.48 -9.19
CA LEU A 115 -7.40 -26.82 -8.64
C LEU A 115 -7.75 -27.88 -9.69
N GLN A 116 -8.04 -27.45 -10.92
CA GLN A 116 -8.38 -28.27 -12.06
C GLN A 116 -7.72 -27.68 -13.31
N GLU A 117 -7.61 -28.49 -14.37
CA GLU A 117 -7.18 -27.97 -15.67
C GLU A 117 -8.06 -26.77 -16.08
N ALA A 118 -7.43 -25.71 -16.57
CA ALA A 118 -8.11 -24.48 -16.94
C ALA A 118 -7.67 -24.00 -18.33
N LYS A 119 -8.35 -22.98 -18.86
CA LYS A 119 -7.96 -22.28 -20.08
C LYS A 119 -7.63 -20.83 -19.76
N LEU A 120 -6.52 -20.32 -20.25
CA LEU A 120 -6.13 -18.92 -20.13
C LEU A 120 -5.45 -18.45 -21.41
N GLY A 121 -5.97 -17.40 -22.05
CA GLY A 121 -5.38 -16.85 -23.28
C GLY A 121 -5.29 -17.85 -24.45
N GLY A 122 -6.20 -18.83 -24.52
CA GLY A 122 -6.16 -19.91 -25.51
C GLY A 122 -5.27 -21.10 -25.14
N PHE A 123 -4.51 -21.04 -24.04
CA PHE A 123 -3.65 -22.11 -23.57
C PHE A 123 -4.37 -23.01 -22.56
N THR A 124 -4.01 -24.29 -22.55
CA THR A 124 -4.34 -25.22 -21.47
C THR A 124 -3.39 -25.00 -20.31
N ILE A 125 -3.94 -24.76 -19.12
CA ILE A 125 -3.21 -24.59 -17.87
C ILE A 125 -3.38 -25.88 -17.07
N PRO A 126 -2.33 -26.69 -16.89
CA PRO A 126 -2.39 -27.91 -16.10
C PRO A 126 -2.87 -27.63 -14.67
N LYS A 127 -3.57 -28.59 -14.07
CA LYS A 127 -3.93 -28.57 -12.64
C LYS A 127 -2.69 -28.26 -11.79
N GLU A 128 -2.88 -27.48 -10.73
CA GLU A 128 -1.84 -27.10 -9.74
C GLU A 128 -0.73 -26.20 -10.29
N SER A 129 -0.94 -25.56 -11.45
CA SER A 129 0.01 -24.56 -11.96
C SER A 129 0.07 -23.34 -11.04
N LYS A 130 1.29 -22.89 -10.72
CA LYS A 130 1.52 -21.60 -10.07
C LYS A 130 1.28 -20.49 -11.09
N VAL A 131 0.29 -19.64 -10.84
CA VAL A 131 -0.05 -18.49 -11.68
C VAL A 131 0.36 -17.21 -10.96
N VAL A 132 1.21 -16.41 -11.60
CA VAL A 132 1.66 -15.12 -11.09
C VAL A 132 1.17 -14.01 -12.02
N VAL A 133 0.73 -12.89 -11.44
CA VAL A 133 0.31 -11.70 -12.19
C VAL A 133 1.39 -10.66 -11.99
N ASN A 134 2.07 -10.27 -13.07
CA ASN A 134 3.06 -9.20 -13.01
C ASN A 134 2.38 -7.83 -12.91
N ALA A 135 1.85 -7.51 -11.73
CA ALA A 135 1.12 -6.28 -11.43
C ALA A 135 1.97 -5.03 -11.64
N TRP A 136 3.27 -5.10 -11.32
CA TRP A 136 4.20 -4.00 -11.61
C TRP A 136 4.27 -3.70 -13.10
N TRP A 137 4.39 -4.72 -13.96
CA TRP A 137 4.38 -4.53 -15.41
C TRP A 137 3.04 -3.98 -15.90
N LEU A 138 1.91 -4.45 -15.35
CA LEU A 138 0.59 -3.91 -15.71
C LEU A 138 0.52 -2.40 -15.44
N ALA A 139 1.10 -1.96 -14.32
CA ALA A 139 1.13 -0.57 -13.85
C ALA A 139 2.22 0.31 -14.50
N ASN A 140 3.19 -0.30 -15.22
CA ASN A 140 4.34 0.40 -15.79
C ASN A 140 4.54 0.15 -17.30
N ASN A 141 3.62 -0.54 -17.96
CA ASN A 141 3.72 -0.81 -19.39
C ASN A 141 3.57 0.49 -20.21
N PRO A 142 4.59 0.90 -21.00
CA PRO A 142 4.57 2.15 -21.78
C PRO A 142 3.53 2.16 -22.90
N LYS A 143 2.93 1.01 -23.24
CA LYS A 143 1.79 0.96 -24.17
C LYS A 143 0.49 1.43 -23.53
N TRP A 144 0.40 1.43 -22.21
CA TRP A 144 -0.82 1.70 -21.46
C TRP A 144 -0.74 2.91 -20.54
N TRP A 145 0.48 3.32 -20.20
CA TRP A 145 0.77 4.44 -19.31
C TRP A 145 1.69 5.44 -20.02
N LYS A 146 1.35 6.72 -19.95
CA LYS A 146 2.16 7.81 -20.51
C LYS A 146 3.36 8.08 -19.60
N ASN A 147 4.57 7.97 -20.14
CA ASN A 147 5.84 8.12 -19.39
C ASN A 147 5.81 7.35 -18.05
N PRO A 148 5.72 6.01 -18.08
CA PRO A 148 5.50 5.22 -16.86
C PRO A 148 6.66 5.26 -15.87
N GLN A 149 7.85 5.64 -16.33
CA GLN A 149 9.06 5.75 -15.50
C GLN A 149 9.15 7.07 -14.73
N GLU A 150 8.29 8.04 -15.04
CA GLU A 150 8.22 9.31 -14.30
C GLU A 150 7.33 9.13 -13.07
N PHE A 151 7.84 9.52 -11.89
CA PHE A 151 7.02 9.72 -10.70
C PHE A 151 6.18 11.01 -10.89
N ARG A 152 4.94 10.85 -11.37
CA ARG A 152 4.05 11.97 -11.69
C ARG A 152 2.66 11.77 -11.08
N PRO A 153 2.44 12.19 -9.82
CA PRO A 153 1.14 12.11 -9.16
C PRO A 153 0.00 12.72 -9.96
N GLU A 154 0.27 13.77 -10.74
CA GLU A 154 -0.70 14.47 -11.58
C GLU A 154 -1.45 13.53 -12.54
N ARG A 155 -0.86 12.40 -12.96
CA ARG A 155 -1.56 11.44 -13.84
C ARG A 155 -2.88 10.96 -13.24
N PHE A 156 -2.93 10.79 -11.92
CA PHE A 156 -4.13 10.34 -11.20
C PHE A 156 -5.13 11.46 -10.94
N LEU A 157 -4.82 12.68 -11.37
CA LEU A 157 -5.74 13.83 -11.42
C LEU A 157 -6.09 14.22 -12.86
N GLU A 158 -5.32 13.74 -13.83
CA GLU A 158 -5.44 14.03 -15.26
C GLU A 158 -5.96 12.80 -16.02
N GLU A 159 -5.09 12.13 -16.79
CA GLU A 159 -5.52 11.08 -17.73
C GLU A 159 -5.93 9.76 -17.06
N GLU A 160 -5.52 9.54 -15.81
CA GLU A 160 -5.84 8.37 -14.99
C GLU A 160 -6.74 8.74 -13.79
N CYS A 161 -7.52 9.83 -13.90
CA CYS A 161 -8.39 10.32 -12.82
C CYS A 161 -9.49 9.33 -12.37
N SER A 162 -9.88 8.38 -13.24
CA SER A 162 -10.83 7.32 -12.89
C SER A 162 -10.17 6.04 -12.35
N THR A 163 -8.84 6.01 -12.27
CA THR A 163 -8.07 4.83 -11.90
C THR A 163 -7.88 4.81 -10.37
N GLU A 164 -8.46 3.78 -9.74
CA GLU A 164 -8.50 3.63 -8.29
C GLU A 164 -7.86 2.33 -7.82
N ALA A 165 -7.20 2.39 -6.65
CA ALA A 165 -6.60 1.22 -6.02
C ALA A 165 -7.65 0.27 -5.41
N VAL A 166 -8.83 0.80 -5.06
CA VAL A 166 -9.92 0.06 -4.41
C VAL A 166 -10.89 -0.50 -5.45
N ALA A 167 -11.18 -1.79 -5.36
CA ALA A 167 -12.22 -2.43 -6.16
C ALA A 167 -13.63 -2.07 -5.61
N GLY A 168 -14.08 -0.85 -5.86
CA GLY A 168 -15.44 -0.37 -5.53
C GLY A 168 -16.24 0.15 -6.73
N GLY A 169 -15.61 0.21 -7.91
CA GLY A 169 -16.20 0.71 -9.16
C GLY A 169 -15.72 -0.07 -10.39
N LYS A 170 -15.54 0.60 -11.53
CA LYS A 170 -14.97 -0.02 -12.73
C LYS A 170 -13.50 -0.36 -12.46
N VAL A 171 -13.20 -1.65 -12.33
CA VAL A 171 -11.83 -2.13 -12.10
C VAL A 171 -10.99 -1.83 -13.34
N ASP A 172 -9.87 -1.14 -13.12
CA ASP A 172 -8.82 -1.04 -14.12
C ASP A 172 -7.76 -2.12 -13.89
N PHE A 173 -7.75 -3.13 -14.76
CA PHE A 173 -6.78 -4.22 -14.67
C PHE A 173 -5.33 -3.80 -14.94
N ARG A 174 -5.08 -2.56 -15.41
CA ARG A 174 -3.73 -2.00 -15.50
C ARG A 174 -3.17 -1.63 -14.12
N TYR A 175 -4.02 -1.40 -13.12
CA TYR A 175 -3.61 -0.92 -11.81
C TYR A 175 -4.26 -1.76 -10.69
N VAL A 176 -3.56 -2.79 -10.23
CA VAL A 176 -4.09 -3.78 -9.27
C VAL A 176 -3.14 -3.99 -8.07
N PRO A 177 -2.68 -2.94 -7.37
CA PRO A 177 -1.69 -3.05 -6.30
C PRO A 177 -2.15 -3.91 -5.11
N PHE A 178 -3.47 -4.10 -4.95
CA PHE A 178 -4.08 -4.93 -3.91
C PHE A 178 -4.78 -6.18 -4.47
N GLY A 179 -4.58 -6.52 -5.75
CA GLY A 179 -5.32 -7.56 -6.43
C GLY A 179 -6.82 -7.24 -6.59
N VAL A 180 -7.58 -8.18 -7.17
CA VAL A 180 -9.01 -8.00 -7.47
C VAL A 180 -9.78 -9.29 -7.20
N GLY A 181 -11.05 -9.16 -6.79
CA GLY A 181 -11.98 -10.27 -6.66
C GLY A 181 -11.82 -11.03 -5.34
N ARG A 182 -12.10 -12.34 -5.35
CA ARG A 182 -12.25 -13.15 -4.11
C ARG A 182 -11.01 -13.19 -3.22
N ARG A 183 -9.83 -12.96 -3.79
CA ARG A 183 -8.52 -13.03 -3.09
C ARG A 183 -7.79 -11.69 -3.10
N SER A 184 -8.50 -10.58 -3.36
CA SER A 184 -7.93 -9.25 -3.17
C SER A 184 -7.54 -9.03 -1.71
N CYS A 185 -6.57 -8.14 -1.48
CA CYS A 185 -6.09 -7.80 -0.16
C CYS A 185 -7.23 -7.23 0.71
N PRO A 186 -7.60 -7.86 1.83
CA PRO A 186 -8.56 -7.29 2.76
C PRO A 186 -7.98 -6.10 3.54
N GLY A 187 -6.64 -6.02 3.62
CA GLY A 187 -5.92 -4.96 4.34
C GLY A 187 -5.89 -3.60 3.64
N ILE A 188 -6.44 -3.47 2.42
CA ILE A 188 -6.48 -2.19 1.69
C ILE A 188 -7.15 -1.06 2.49
N ILE A 189 -8.19 -1.40 3.26
CA ILE A 189 -8.92 -0.46 4.13
C ILE A 189 -8.06 0.08 5.27
N LEU A 190 -6.96 -0.59 5.63
CA LEU A 190 -6.02 -0.15 6.65
C LEU A 190 -4.79 0.50 6.00
N ALA A 191 -4.23 -0.13 4.97
CA ALA A 191 -3.00 0.31 4.34
C ALA A 191 -3.10 1.73 3.76
N LEU A 192 -4.17 2.04 3.02
CA LEU A 192 -4.31 3.35 2.38
C LEU A 192 -4.46 4.48 3.41
N PRO A 193 -5.33 4.38 4.45
CA PRO A 193 -5.38 5.39 5.49
C PRO A 193 -4.08 5.53 6.29
N ILE A 194 -3.40 4.42 6.62
CA ILE A 194 -2.12 4.47 7.33
C ILE A 194 -1.09 5.25 6.50
N LEU A 195 -0.96 4.93 5.21
CA LEU A 195 -0.07 5.66 4.30
C LEU A 195 -0.43 7.14 4.23
N GLY A 196 -1.71 7.48 4.04
CA GLY A 196 -2.20 8.86 4.00
C GLY A 196 -1.87 9.64 5.25
N VAL A 197 -2.21 9.11 6.42
CA VAL A 197 -1.98 9.80 7.69
C VAL A 197 -0.49 9.96 7.96
N VAL A 198 0.33 8.92 7.75
CA VAL A 198 1.77 8.98 8.04
C VAL A 198 2.47 9.96 7.09
N ILE A 199 2.32 9.78 5.78
CA ILE A 199 2.99 10.64 4.79
C ILE A 199 2.51 12.08 4.90
N GLY A 200 1.19 12.30 5.05
CA GLY A 200 0.63 13.63 5.25
C GLY A 200 1.24 14.30 6.48
N LYS A 201 1.29 13.62 7.63
CA LYS A 201 1.89 14.15 8.86
C LYS A 201 3.38 14.46 8.70
N LEU A 202 4.14 13.61 8.04
CA LEU A 202 5.56 13.87 7.79
C LEU A 202 5.74 15.14 6.96
N VAL A 203 5.02 15.28 5.85
CA VAL A 203 5.09 16.46 4.97
C VAL A 203 4.61 17.74 5.66
N SER A 204 3.59 17.66 6.54
CA SER A 204 3.11 18.83 7.28
C SER A 204 4.12 19.37 8.29
N ASN A 205 4.90 18.49 8.93
CA ASN A 205 5.77 18.86 10.04
C ASN A 205 7.24 19.01 9.62
N PHE A 206 7.63 18.40 8.50
CA PHE A 206 9.03 18.36 8.07
C PHE A 206 9.19 18.71 6.59
N GLU A 207 10.30 19.38 6.30
CA GLU A 207 10.91 19.40 4.98
C GLU A 207 11.90 18.23 4.92
N MET A 208 11.54 17.20 4.15
CA MET A 208 12.33 15.99 3.97
C MET A 208 13.34 16.21 2.83
N THR A 209 14.62 15.99 3.13
CA THR A 209 15.74 16.29 2.22
C THR A 209 16.79 15.17 2.24
N THR A 210 17.70 15.21 1.28
CA THR A 210 18.85 14.31 1.25
C THR A 210 19.87 14.66 2.34
N PRO A 211 20.70 13.69 2.78
CA PRO A 211 21.85 13.98 3.62
C PRO A 211 22.85 14.94 2.94
N PRO A 212 23.64 15.71 3.72
CA PRO A 212 24.69 16.55 3.16
C PRO A 212 25.65 15.76 2.25
N GLY A 213 25.91 16.28 1.05
CA GLY A 213 26.77 15.63 0.06
C GLY A 213 26.07 14.62 -0.86
N MET A 214 24.75 14.45 -0.73
CA MET A 214 23.94 13.60 -1.61
C MET A 214 22.94 14.44 -2.41
N GLU A 215 22.92 14.27 -3.73
CA GLU A 215 22.01 15.00 -4.62
C GLU A 215 20.58 14.42 -4.61
N LYS A 216 20.47 13.09 -4.57
CA LYS A 216 19.20 12.36 -4.57
C LYS A 216 19.30 11.08 -3.75
N ILE A 217 18.18 10.63 -3.20
CA ILE A 217 18.03 9.28 -2.65
C ILE A 217 18.17 8.27 -3.80
N ASP A 218 18.92 7.20 -3.57
CA ASP A 218 19.00 6.07 -4.49
C ASP A 218 17.71 5.25 -4.43
N VAL A 219 16.90 5.37 -5.47
CA VAL A 219 15.63 4.67 -5.65
C VAL A 219 15.78 3.36 -6.43
N SER A 220 16.99 2.79 -6.48
CA SER A 220 17.20 1.47 -7.08
C SER A 220 16.44 0.40 -6.28
N GLY A 221 15.62 -0.38 -6.96
CA GLY A 221 14.85 -1.47 -6.35
C GLY A 221 15.66 -2.75 -6.20
N LYS A 222 15.45 -3.48 -5.11
CA LYS A 222 15.81 -4.90 -5.01
C LYS A 222 14.59 -5.72 -5.45
N GLU A 223 14.64 -6.17 -6.69
CA GLU A 223 13.58 -6.94 -7.31
C GLU A 223 13.61 -8.39 -6.84
N GLY A 224 12.46 -8.90 -6.38
CA GLY A 224 12.30 -10.28 -5.94
C GLY A 224 10.94 -10.85 -6.31
N GLN A 225 10.79 -12.16 -6.13
CA GLN A 225 9.52 -12.83 -6.38
C GLN A 225 8.41 -12.36 -5.42
N PHE A 226 8.77 -12.06 -4.17
CA PHE A 226 7.81 -11.70 -3.11
C PHE A 226 7.63 -10.18 -2.98
N SER A 227 8.68 -9.42 -3.26
CA SER A 227 8.68 -7.99 -2.99
C SER A 227 9.57 -7.18 -3.92
N LEU A 228 9.25 -5.89 -3.99
CA LEU A 228 10.06 -4.82 -4.55
C LEU A 228 10.20 -3.75 -3.48
N HIS A 229 11.39 -3.66 -2.90
CA HIS A 229 11.72 -2.65 -1.89
C HIS A 229 13.00 -1.92 -2.29
N ILE A 230 13.30 -0.77 -1.67
CA ILE A 230 14.53 -0.04 -1.93
C ILE A 230 15.72 -0.95 -1.63
N ALA A 231 16.72 -0.98 -2.52
CA ALA A 231 17.87 -1.86 -2.38
C ALA A 231 18.73 -1.51 -1.18
N ASN A 232 18.86 -0.21 -0.89
CA ASN A 232 19.59 0.33 0.24
C ASN A 232 18.66 1.25 1.05
N HIS A 233 18.38 0.90 2.31
CA HIS A 233 17.44 1.70 3.11
C HIS A 233 17.83 3.17 3.14
N SER A 234 16.82 4.03 2.94
CA SER A 234 17.05 5.46 2.71
C SER A 234 17.46 6.17 4.00
N THR A 235 18.51 6.98 3.94
CA THR A 235 18.82 7.96 4.99
C THR A 235 18.22 9.30 4.60
N VAL A 236 17.30 9.83 5.42
CA VAL A 236 16.54 11.05 5.12
C VAL A 236 16.73 12.05 6.25
N VAL A 237 16.92 13.32 5.87
CA VAL A 237 16.99 14.44 6.83
C VAL A 237 15.60 15.07 6.95
N PHE A 238 15.08 15.11 8.18
CA PHE A 238 13.79 15.72 8.50
C PHE A 238 14.02 17.08 9.16
N ASN A 239 13.86 18.17 8.40
CA ASN A 239 14.00 19.52 8.93
C ASN A 239 12.64 20.01 9.44
N PRO A 240 12.48 20.34 10.74
CA PRO A 240 11.23 20.85 11.26
C PRO A 240 10.79 22.12 10.54
N ILE A 241 9.52 22.18 10.15
CA ILE A 241 8.90 23.39 9.62
C ILE A 241 8.37 24.17 10.82
N LEU A 242 8.90 25.37 11.04
CA LEU A 242 8.40 26.26 12.08
C LEU A 242 7.01 26.78 11.65
N ALA A 243 6.03 26.57 12.52
CA ALA A 243 4.65 27.06 12.35
C ALA A 243 4.57 28.58 12.53
#